data_AF-A0A954SSC8-F1
#
_entry.id   AF-A0A954SSC8-F1
#
_cell.length_a   1.000
_cell.length_b   1.000
_cell.length_c   1.000
_cell.angle_alpha   90.00
_cell.angle_beta   90.00
_cell.angle_gamma   90.00
#
_symmetry.space_group_name_H-M   'P 1'
#
loop_
_entity.id
_entity.type
_entity.pdbx_description
1 polymer ?
#
loop_
_entity_poly.entity_id
_entity_poly.type
_entity_poly.pdbx_seq_one_letter_code
_entity_poly.pdbx_strand_id
1 'polypeptide(L)'
;EEMYLARFAWTALVATVGAWAILIPSKFWEGRNGDPTMRRFVLLVAGLLVGLFASGVISALWLELPRDSDWSVARDFQMVDPFASLADERGQPTPRGAMAYFCLLFAVMRWWKMADPLRRTRLSIWSVFLCGLVAYMIPAVGIPFPQPWGVIVAVAIAVAVQMASPWASTEDRPAVQQAA
;
A
#
# COMPACT_ATOMS: atom_id res chain seq x y z
N GLU A 1 2.01 -22.04 16.00
CA GLU A 1 1.10 -20.90 16.23
C GLU A 1 1.81 -19.56 16.21
N GLU A 2 2.97 -19.43 16.87
CA GLU A 2 3.76 -18.18 16.94
C GLU A 2 4.04 -17.53 15.57
N MET A 3 4.38 -18.35 14.56
CA MET A 3 4.62 -17.86 13.20
C MET A 3 3.38 -17.20 12.56
N TYR A 4 2.17 -17.70 12.84
CA TYR A 4 0.93 -17.09 12.33
C TYR A 4 0.66 -15.74 13.01
N LEU A 5 0.91 -15.66 14.33
CA LEU A 5 0.80 -14.42 15.08
C LEU A 5 1.80 -13.38 14.58
N ALA A 6 3.04 -13.77 14.29
CA ALA A 6 4.05 -12.87 13.74
C ALA A 6 3.65 -12.31 12.37
N ARG A 7 3.10 -13.15 11.48
CA ARG A 7 2.58 -12.71 10.17
C ARG A 7 1.38 -11.77 10.29
N PHE A 8 0.47 -12.08 11.21
CA PHE A 8 -0.67 -11.22 11.52
C PHE A 8 -0.21 -9.87 12.08
N ALA A 9 0.71 -9.89 13.05
CA ALA A 9 1.28 -8.69 13.66
C ALA A 9 2.00 -7.83 12.62
N TRP A 10 2.82 -8.43 11.77
CA TRP A 10 3.47 -7.72 10.65
C TRP A 10 2.44 -7.05 9.74
N THR A 11 1.42 -7.79 9.31
CA THR A 11 0.35 -7.26 8.44
C THR A 11 -0.37 -6.08 9.11
N ALA A 12 -0.76 -6.22 10.38
CA ALA A 12 -1.48 -5.18 11.12
C ALA A 12 -0.63 -3.93 11.33
N LEU A 13 0.64 -4.08 11.71
CA LEU A 13 1.57 -2.98 11.93
C LEU A 13 1.81 -2.20 10.64
N VAL A 14 2.16 -2.90 9.55
CA VAL A 14 2.43 -2.27 8.26
C VAL A 14 1.18 -1.62 7.68
N ALA A 15 0.01 -2.26 7.82
CA ALA A 15 -1.24 -1.67 7.36
C ALA A 15 -1.61 -0.40 8.14
N THR A 16 -1.38 -0.38 9.45
CA THR A 16 -1.62 0.79 10.31
C THR A 16 -0.71 1.95 9.92
N VAL A 17 0.60 1.71 9.82
CA VAL A 17 1.57 2.74 9.41
C VAL A 17 1.32 3.21 7.98
N GLY A 18 0.98 2.29 7.08
CA GLY A 18 0.60 2.61 5.70
C GLY A 18 -0.66 3.48 5.63
N ALA A 19 -1.66 3.21 6.46
CA ALA A 19 -2.87 4.03 6.52
C ALA A 19 -2.56 5.45 7.04
N TRP A 20 -1.75 5.59 8.10
CA TRP A 20 -1.32 6.91 8.59
C TRP A 20 -0.52 7.69 7.54
N ALA A 21 0.38 7.01 6.83
CA ALA A 21 1.18 7.58 5.75
C ALA A 21 0.32 8.15 4.61
N ILE A 22 -0.93 7.71 4.46
CA ILE A 22 -1.90 8.24 3.49
C ILE A 22 -2.80 9.30 4.12
N LEU A 23 -3.35 9.03 5.31
CA LEU A 23 -4.34 9.89 5.96
C LEU A 23 -3.75 11.25 6.36
N ILE A 24 -2.52 11.26 6.89
CA ILE A 24 -1.84 12.50 7.31
C ILE A 24 -1.72 13.48 6.13
N PRO A 25 -1.07 13.16 5.00
CA PRO A 25 -0.97 14.09 3.88
C PRO A 25 -2.32 14.39 3.24
N SER A 26 -3.24 13.42 3.19
CA SER A 26 -4.59 13.64 2.65
C SER A 26 -5.35 14.71 3.42
N LYS A 27 -5.19 14.78 4.74
CA LYS A 27 -5.81 15.82 5.58
C LYS A 27 -5.35 17.23 5.20
N PHE A 28 -4.07 17.41 4.88
CA PHE A 28 -3.54 18.70 4.44
C PHE A 28 -3.97 19.11 3.03
N TRP A 29 -4.48 18.15 2.25
CA TRP A 29 -4.94 18.33 0.87
C TRP A 29 -6.44 18.57 0.74
N GLU A 30 -7.22 18.40 1.81
CA GLU A 30 -8.65 18.73 1.85
C GLU A 30 -8.88 20.19 1.42
N GLY A 31 -9.90 20.44 0.60
CA GLY A 31 -10.29 21.76 0.09
C GLY A 31 -9.36 22.41 -0.96
N ARG A 32 -8.15 21.87 -1.16
CA ARG A 32 -7.20 22.44 -2.13
C ARG A 32 -7.30 21.75 -3.49
N ASN A 33 -7.42 22.52 -4.56
CA ASN A 33 -7.10 22.09 -5.93
C ASN A 33 -5.56 22.00 -6.09
N GLY A 34 -4.95 21.04 -5.40
CA GLY A 34 -3.51 20.81 -5.45
C GLY A 34 -3.07 20.02 -6.69
N ASP A 35 -1.84 20.28 -7.15
CA ASP A 35 -1.22 19.54 -8.26
C ASP A 35 -1.18 18.02 -7.97
N PRO A 36 -1.82 17.19 -8.81
CA PRO A 36 -1.76 15.73 -8.69
C PRO A 36 -0.34 15.16 -8.69
N THR A 37 0.61 15.82 -9.35
CA THR A 37 2.01 15.38 -9.45
C THR A 37 2.70 15.48 -8.10
N MET A 38 2.55 16.62 -7.42
CA MET A 38 3.06 16.82 -6.07
C MET A 38 2.48 15.81 -5.07
N ARG A 39 1.17 15.50 -5.15
CA ARG A 39 0.53 14.49 -4.30
C ARG A 39 1.12 13.09 -4.50
N ARG A 40 1.37 12.71 -5.76
CA ARG A 40 2.04 11.44 -6.08
C ARG A 40 3.46 11.41 -5.55
N PHE A 41 4.20 12.51 -5.66
CA PHE A 41 5.57 12.60 -5.14
C PHE A 41 5.62 12.44 -3.62
N VAL A 42 4.72 13.12 -2.88
CA VAL A 42 4.63 12.95 -1.42
C VAL A 42 4.29 11.51 -1.04
N LEU A 43 3.33 10.88 -1.74
CA LEU A 43 2.98 9.49 -1.49
C LEU A 43 4.11 8.53 -1.86
N LEU A 44 4.86 8.82 -2.93
CA LEU A 44 6.05 8.06 -3.30
C LEU A 44 7.06 8.01 -2.15
N VAL A 45 7.40 9.18 -1.58
CA VAL A 45 8.29 9.29 -0.42
C VAL A 45 7.70 8.56 0.79
N ALA A 46 6.40 8.71 1.04
CA ALA A 46 5.71 7.99 2.11
C ALA A 46 5.81 6.46 1.91
N GLY A 47 5.67 5.97 0.68
CA GLY A 47 5.82 4.57 0.32
C GLY A 47 7.24 4.04 0.59
N LEU A 48 8.28 4.83 0.31
CA LEU A 48 9.66 4.47 0.68
C LEU A 48 9.81 4.29 2.19
N LEU A 49 9.25 5.21 3.00
CA LEU A 49 9.30 5.12 4.46
C LEU A 49 8.51 3.91 4.99
N VAL A 50 7.33 3.64 4.45
CA VAL A 50 6.51 2.47 4.80
C VAL A 50 7.24 1.18 4.43
N GLY A 51 7.89 1.11 3.27
CA GLY A 51 8.66 -0.06 2.85
C GLY A 51 9.88 -0.31 3.73
N LEU A 52 10.60 0.76 4.12
CA LEU A 52 11.69 0.66 5.09
C LEU A 52 11.18 0.13 6.43
N PHE A 53 10.09 0.71 6.95
CA PHE A 53 9.45 0.24 8.17
C PHE A 53 9.03 -1.24 8.06
N ALA A 54 8.38 -1.63 6.97
CA ALA A 54 7.92 -3.00 6.74
C ALA A 54 9.09 -4.00 6.76
N SER A 55 10.22 -3.65 6.12
CA SER A 55 11.44 -4.47 6.20
C SER A 55 12.02 -4.53 7.61
N GLY A 56 11.99 -3.42 8.35
CA GLY A 56 12.43 -3.37 9.74
C GLY A 56 11.61 -4.28 10.65
N VAL A 57 10.29 -4.36 10.45
CA VAL A 57 9.42 -5.28 11.20
C VAL A 57 9.71 -6.74 10.86
N ILE A 58 9.99 -7.07 9.59
CA ILE A 58 10.42 -8.42 9.17
C ILE A 58 11.68 -8.81 9.93
N SER A 59 12.69 -7.94 9.94
CA SER A 59 13.95 -8.18 10.64
C SER A 59 13.78 -8.27 12.15
N ALA A 60 12.97 -7.41 12.76
CA ALA A 60 12.75 -7.39 14.20
C ALA A 60 12.00 -8.63 14.71
N LEU A 61 11.07 -9.16 13.92
CA LEU A 61 10.30 -10.37 14.26
C LEU A 61 10.98 -11.67 13.82
N TRP A 62 12.17 -11.60 13.19
CA TRP A 62 12.82 -12.75 12.55
C TRP A 62 11.86 -13.52 11.63
N LEU A 63 11.04 -12.76 10.92
CA LEU A 63 9.91 -13.28 10.16
C LEU A 63 10.34 -13.66 8.76
N GLU A 64 9.91 -14.83 8.30
CA GLU A 64 9.94 -15.19 6.88
C GLU A 64 8.52 -15.18 6.33
N LEU A 65 8.28 -14.38 5.29
CA LEU A 65 7.01 -14.32 4.59
C LEU A 65 7.00 -15.41 3.52
N PRO A 66 6.21 -16.50 3.67
CA PRO A 66 6.20 -17.54 2.68
C PRO A 66 5.78 -16.97 1.33
N ARG A 67 6.56 -17.31 0.32
CA ARG A 67 6.19 -17.07 -1.07
C ARG A 67 5.40 -18.28 -1.53
N ASP A 68 4.17 -18.05 -1.94
CA ASP A 68 3.39 -19.07 -2.63
C ASP A 68 3.75 -19.05 -4.12
N SER A 69 4.15 -20.21 -4.66
CA SER A 69 4.49 -20.35 -6.08
C SER A 69 3.29 -20.06 -6.99
N ASP A 70 2.08 -20.35 -6.51
CA ASP A 70 0.85 -20.20 -7.28
C ASP A 70 0.46 -18.72 -7.48
N TRP A 71 1.06 -17.82 -6.68
CA TRP A 71 0.85 -16.39 -6.73
C TRP A 71 1.93 -15.63 -7.52
N SER A 72 2.88 -16.33 -8.13
CA SER A 72 4.05 -15.70 -8.75
C SER A 72 3.87 -15.37 -10.23
N VAL A 73 3.27 -14.21 -10.55
CA VAL A 73 3.17 -13.69 -11.93
C VAL A 73 4.54 -13.55 -12.61
N ALA A 74 5.59 -13.27 -11.83
CA ALA A 74 6.94 -13.10 -12.33
C ALA A 74 7.55 -14.38 -12.94
N ARG A 75 7.01 -15.58 -12.61
CA ARG A 75 7.53 -16.85 -13.17
C ARG A 75 7.24 -17.02 -14.66
N ASP A 76 6.17 -16.43 -15.16
CA ASP A 76 5.76 -16.62 -16.57
C ASP A 76 6.57 -15.74 -17.53
N PHE A 77 7.17 -14.66 -17.02
CA PHE A 77 8.00 -13.75 -17.80
C PHE A 77 9.48 -14.05 -17.53
N GLN A 78 10.08 -14.98 -18.29
CA GLN A 78 11.52 -15.32 -18.26
C GLN A 78 12.45 -14.16 -18.73
N MET A 79 12.32 -12.98 -18.13
CA MET A 79 13.19 -11.85 -18.38
C MET A 79 14.36 -11.89 -17.38
N VAL A 80 15.56 -11.52 -17.82
CA VAL A 80 16.67 -11.17 -16.93
C VAL A 80 16.14 -10.10 -15.99
N ASP A 81 15.91 -10.45 -14.72
CA ASP A 81 15.32 -9.54 -13.75
C ASP A 81 16.38 -8.49 -13.36
N PRO A 82 16.30 -7.25 -13.88
CA PRO A 82 17.30 -6.22 -13.60
C PRO A 82 17.32 -5.85 -12.12
N PHE A 83 16.29 -6.25 -11.38
CA PHE A 83 16.06 -5.94 -9.99
C PHE A 83 16.08 -7.20 -9.12
N ALA A 84 16.63 -8.32 -9.60
CA ALA A 84 16.81 -9.54 -8.80
C ALA A 84 17.50 -9.26 -7.45
N SER A 85 18.44 -8.31 -7.42
CA SER A 85 19.15 -7.88 -6.20
C SER A 85 18.25 -7.20 -5.14
N LEU A 86 16.98 -6.92 -5.45
CA LEU A 86 16.00 -6.42 -4.50
C LEU A 86 15.41 -7.53 -3.61
N ALA A 87 15.60 -8.79 -3.97
CA ALA A 87 15.31 -9.93 -3.11
C ALA A 87 16.59 -10.68 -2.73
N ASP A 88 16.55 -11.38 -1.60
CA ASP A 88 17.62 -12.28 -1.19
C ASP A 88 17.47 -13.67 -1.84
N GLU A 89 18.40 -14.57 -1.53
CA GLU A 89 18.41 -15.96 -2.03
C GLU A 89 17.16 -16.76 -1.63
N ARG A 90 16.47 -16.33 -0.56
CA ARG A 90 15.23 -16.95 -0.06
C ARG A 90 13.98 -16.31 -0.67
N GLY A 91 14.15 -15.33 -1.57
CA GLY A 91 13.07 -14.58 -2.18
C GLY A 91 12.39 -13.59 -1.23
N GLN A 92 13.00 -13.28 -0.08
CA GLN A 92 12.53 -12.23 0.83
C GLN A 92 12.95 -10.87 0.30
N PRO A 93 12.14 -9.82 0.54
CA PRO A 93 12.48 -8.50 0.07
C PRO A 93 13.64 -7.96 0.91
N THR A 94 14.73 -7.56 0.26
CA THR A 94 15.74 -6.71 0.91
C THR A 94 15.09 -5.40 1.36
N PRO A 95 15.69 -4.62 2.26
CA PRO A 95 15.16 -3.30 2.62
C PRO A 95 14.89 -2.41 1.40
N ARG A 96 15.80 -2.44 0.41
CA ARG A 96 15.63 -1.73 -0.87
C ARG A 96 14.46 -2.27 -1.69
N GLY A 97 14.26 -3.59 -1.71
CA GLY A 97 13.12 -4.22 -2.39
C GLY A 97 11.78 -3.88 -1.76
N ALA A 98 11.70 -3.89 -0.42
CA ALA A 98 10.51 -3.45 0.30
C ALA A 98 10.20 -1.97 0.04
N MET A 99 11.22 -1.11 0.10
CA MET A 99 11.10 0.30 -0.26
C MET A 99 10.59 0.48 -1.69
N ALA A 100 11.15 -0.23 -2.68
CA ALA A 100 10.72 -0.15 -4.07
C ALA A 100 9.27 -0.61 -4.26
N TYR A 101 8.87 -1.71 -3.62
CA TYR A 101 7.51 -2.24 -3.67
C TYR A 101 6.49 -1.21 -3.15
N PHE A 102 6.68 -0.71 -1.93
CA PHE A 102 5.76 0.23 -1.32
C PHE A 102 5.81 1.62 -1.98
N CYS A 103 6.97 2.05 -2.47
CA CYS A 103 7.12 3.26 -3.29
C CYS A 103 6.21 3.21 -4.52
N LEU A 104 6.27 2.11 -5.29
CA LEU A 104 5.46 1.96 -6.49
C LEU A 104 3.97 1.84 -6.16
N LEU A 105 3.64 1.06 -5.14
CA LEU A 105 2.26 0.91 -4.65
C LEU A 105 1.66 2.27 -4.23
N PHE A 106 2.44 3.11 -3.55
CA PHE A 106 1.98 4.43 -3.10
C PHE A 106 1.94 5.47 -4.22
N ALA A 107 2.83 5.38 -5.21
CA ALA A 107 2.90 6.32 -6.32
C ALA A 107 1.81 6.10 -7.40
N VAL A 108 1.51 4.83 -7.72
CA VAL A 108 0.59 4.47 -8.82
C VAL A 108 -0.86 4.76 -8.45
N MET A 109 -1.24 4.40 -7.22
CA MET A 109 -2.61 4.51 -6.75
C MET A 109 -2.93 5.94 -6.34
N ARG A 110 -4.15 6.40 -6.64
CA ARG A 110 -4.63 7.74 -6.25
C ARG A 110 -5.19 7.70 -4.82
N TRP A 111 -4.37 7.32 -3.84
CA TRP A 111 -4.78 7.10 -2.45
C TRP A 111 -5.55 8.28 -1.83
N TRP A 112 -5.18 9.51 -2.18
CA TRP A 112 -5.88 10.71 -1.74
C TRP A 112 -7.37 10.74 -2.11
N LYS A 113 -7.79 10.07 -3.19
CA LYS A 113 -9.21 9.92 -3.55
C LYS A 113 -9.95 8.93 -2.65
N MET A 114 -9.24 7.95 -2.09
CA MET A 114 -9.84 6.99 -1.15
C MET A 114 -10.04 7.61 0.23
N ALA A 115 -9.22 8.59 0.59
CA ALA A 115 -9.34 9.36 1.83
C ALA A 115 -10.28 10.58 1.73
N ASP A 116 -10.77 10.91 0.52
CA ASP A 116 -11.59 12.09 0.27
C ASP A 116 -12.95 12.02 1.02
N PRO A 117 -13.30 13.03 1.85
CA PRO A 117 -14.58 13.07 2.56
C PRO A 117 -15.82 13.10 1.65
N LEU A 118 -15.69 13.63 0.45
CA LEU A 118 -16.78 13.78 -0.53
C LEU A 118 -16.95 12.53 -1.43
N ARG A 119 -16.32 11.41 -1.07
CA ARG A 119 -16.43 10.15 -1.81
C ARG A 119 -17.87 9.61 -1.84
N ARG A 120 -18.22 8.93 -2.95
CA ARG A 120 -19.60 8.44 -3.19
C ARG A 120 -20.04 7.34 -2.24
N THR A 121 -19.15 6.41 -1.91
CA THR A 121 -19.40 5.28 -1.01
C THR A 121 -18.41 5.31 0.15
N ARG A 122 -18.83 4.84 1.33
CA ARG A 122 -17.93 4.76 2.49
C ARG A 122 -16.75 3.81 2.22
N LEU A 123 -17.05 2.66 1.61
CA LEU A 123 -16.08 1.66 1.14
C LEU A 123 -16.37 1.35 -0.33
N SER A 124 -15.39 1.52 -1.21
CA SER A 124 -15.46 1.17 -2.63
C SER A 124 -14.78 -0.19 -2.86
N ILE A 125 -15.58 -1.24 -3.05
CA ILE A 125 -15.08 -2.60 -3.33
C ILE A 125 -14.20 -2.58 -4.59
N TRP A 126 -14.59 -1.81 -5.61
CA TRP A 126 -13.82 -1.66 -6.84
C TRP A 126 -12.43 -1.04 -6.60
N SER A 127 -12.35 -0.03 -5.76
CA SER A 127 -11.06 0.61 -5.42
C SER A 127 -10.16 -0.33 -4.60
N VAL A 128 -10.74 -1.12 -3.70
CA VAL A 128 -10.02 -2.15 -2.93
C VAL A 128 -9.51 -3.25 -3.87
N PHE A 129 -10.35 -3.73 -4.79
CA PHE A 129 -9.97 -4.71 -5.81
C PHE A 129 -8.83 -4.20 -6.68
N LEU A 130 -8.94 -2.98 -7.24
CA LEU A 130 -7.87 -2.38 -8.03
C LEU A 130 -6.58 -2.21 -7.23
N CYS A 131 -6.67 -1.91 -5.93
CA CYS A 131 -5.51 -1.85 -5.05
C CYS A 131 -4.82 -3.21 -4.92
N GLY A 132 -5.59 -4.28 -4.68
CA GLY A 132 -5.07 -5.65 -4.65
C GLY A 132 -4.46 -6.06 -5.99
N LEU A 133 -5.12 -5.74 -7.10
CA LEU A 133 -4.62 -6.02 -8.45
C LEU A 133 -3.29 -5.30 -8.72
N VAL A 134 -3.19 -4.01 -8.40
CA VAL A 134 -1.92 -3.27 -8.56
C VAL A 134 -0.82 -3.89 -7.68
N ALA A 135 -1.13 -4.19 -6.43
CA ALA A 135 -0.20 -4.86 -5.51
C ALA A 135 0.27 -6.24 -6.01
N TYR A 136 -0.60 -6.97 -6.71
CA TYR A 136 -0.31 -8.24 -7.35
C TYR A 136 0.57 -8.10 -8.59
N MET A 137 0.40 -7.02 -9.36
CA MET A 137 1.13 -6.77 -10.61
C MET A 137 2.53 -6.17 -10.40
N ILE A 138 2.84 -5.58 -9.25
CA ILE A 138 4.16 -4.99 -8.98
C ILE A 138 5.32 -6.01 -9.17
N PRO A 139 5.24 -7.26 -8.66
CA PRO A 139 6.26 -8.27 -8.97
C PRO A 139 6.38 -8.62 -10.45
N ALA A 140 5.31 -8.46 -11.25
CA ALA A 140 5.35 -8.74 -12.68
C ALA A 140 6.18 -7.71 -13.46
N VAL A 141 6.38 -6.50 -12.93
CA VAL A 141 7.26 -5.48 -13.52
C VAL A 141 8.70 -5.56 -12.98
N GLY A 142 9.05 -6.66 -12.31
CA GLY A 142 10.39 -6.93 -11.81
C GLY A 142 10.68 -6.43 -10.40
N ILE A 143 9.70 -5.95 -9.62
CA ILE A 143 9.96 -5.58 -8.22
C ILE A 143 9.59 -6.74 -7.30
N PRO A 144 10.54 -7.62 -6.92
CA PRO A 144 10.21 -8.84 -6.19
C PRO A 144 9.65 -8.52 -4.80
N PHE A 145 8.53 -9.17 -4.47
CA PHE A 145 7.93 -9.12 -3.14
C PHE A 145 7.17 -10.42 -2.87
N PRO A 146 7.17 -10.94 -1.63
CA PRO A 146 6.49 -12.18 -1.29
C PRO A 146 4.97 -12.01 -1.41
N GLN A 147 4.37 -12.73 -2.36
CA GLN A 147 2.92 -12.86 -2.49
C GLN A 147 2.44 -14.09 -1.73
N PRO A 148 1.25 -14.05 -1.09
CA PRO A 148 0.18 -13.03 -1.21
C PRO A 148 0.30 -11.81 -0.28
N TRP A 149 1.35 -11.72 0.53
CA TRP A 149 1.45 -10.75 1.63
C TRP A 149 1.42 -9.29 1.17
N GLY A 150 2.02 -8.98 0.02
CA GLY A 150 1.95 -7.64 -0.59
C GLY A 150 0.51 -7.23 -0.89
N VAL A 151 -0.28 -8.13 -1.49
CA VAL A 151 -1.71 -7.91 -1.77
C VAL A 151 -2.51 -7.74 -0.48
N ILE A 152 -2.30 -8.62 0.51
CA ILE A 152 -3.03 -8.58 1.79
C ILE A 152 -2.82 -7.23 2.47
N VAL A 153 -1.57 -6.76 2.57
CA VAL A 153 -1.26 -5.47 3.20
C VAL A 153 -1.85 -4.31 2.39
N ALA A 154 -1.74 -4.32 1.07
CA ALA A 154 -2.30 -3.26 0.23
C ALA A 154 -3.82 -3.14 0.40
N VAL A 155 -4.53 -4.27 0.40
CA VAL A 155 -5.98 -4.34 0.65
C VAL A 155 -6.31 -3.86 2.06
N ALA A 156 -5.56 -4.30 3.07
CA ALA A 156 -5.76 -3.87 4.46
C ALA A 156 -5.58 -2.35 4.61
N ILE A 157 -4.55 -1.75 3.98
CA ILE A 157 -4.35 -0.30 3.93
C ILE A 157 -5.54 0.38 3.26
N ALA A 158 -5.98 -0.09 2.09
CA ALA A 158 -7.10 0.50 1.36
C ALA A 158 -8.41 0.48 2.15
N VAL A 159 -8.68 -0.61 2.86
CA VAL A 159 -9.84 -0.73 3.76
C VAL A 159 -9.68 0.22 4.95
N ALA A 160 -8.54 0.19 5.64
CA ALA A 160 -8.27 1.02 6.81
C ALA A 160 -8.41 2.52 6.49
N VAL A 161 -7.83 2.99 5.38
CA VAL A 161 -7.92 4.38 4.92
C VAL A 161 -9.37 4.79 4.68
N GLN A 162 -10.15 3.98 3.97
CA GLN A 162 -11.55 4.29 3.66
C GLN A 162 -12.45 4.25 4.88
N MET A 163 -12.16 3.37 5.85
CA MET A 163 -12.96 3.22 7.06
C MET A 163 -12.65 4.29 8.11
N ALA A 164 -11.40 4.74 8.18
CA ALA A 164 -10.94 5.76 9.12
C ALA A 164 -11.14 7.20 8.61
N SER A 165 -11.20 7.41 7.29
CA SER A 165 -11.44 8.74 6.73
C SER A 165 -12.89 9.20 6.94
N PRO A 166 -13.13 10.50 7.21
CA PRO A 166 -14.48 11.05 7.30
C PRO A 166 -15.30 10.78 6.04
N TRP A 167 -16.62 10.66 6.16
CA TRP A 167 -17.51 10.51 5.01
C TRP A 167 -18.71 11.44 5.20
N ALA A 168 -18.85 12.43 4.31
CA ALA A 168 -19.97 13.36 4.35
C ALA A 168 -21.22 12.69 3.75
N SER A 169 -22.29 12.60 4.55
CA SER A 169 -23.59 12.14 4.08
C SER A 169 -24.13 13.12 3.02
N THR A 170 -25.06 12.68 2.16
CA THR A 170 -25.58 13.53 1.07
C THR A 170 -26.16 14.86 1.56
N GLU A 171 -26.68 14.88 2.79
CA GLU A 171 -27.25 16.06 3.46
C GLU A 171 -26.18 17.04 3.94
N ASP A 172 -25.02 16.55 4.37
CA ASP A 172 -23.90 17.37 4.89
C ASP A 172 -22.98 17.91 3.78
N ARG A 173 -23.09 17.38 2.56
CA ARG A 173 -22.23 17.75 1.42
C ARG A 173 -22.22 19.25 1.11
N PRO A 174 -23.35 19.98 1.10
CA PRO A 174 -23.34 21.42 0.85
C PRO A 174 -22.52 22.18 1.90
N ALA A 175 -22.63 21.79 3.18
CA ALA A 175 -21.89 22.41 4.27
C ALA A 175 -20.38 22.11 4.18
N VAL A 176 -20.00 20.87 3.87
CA VAL A 176 -18.59 20.49 3.67
C VAL A 176 -17.99 21.18 2.43
N GLN A 177 -18.76 21.38 1.36
CA GLN A 177 -18.31 22.09 0.16
C GLN A 177 -18.14 23.60 0.37
N GLN A 178 -18.92 24.21 1.27
CA GLN A 178 -18.79 25.64 1.60
C GLN A 178 -17.62 25.93 2.56
N ALA A 179 -17.23 24.94 3.37
CA ALA A 179 -16.13 25.04 4.33
C ALA A 179 -14.75 24.66 3.74
N ALA A 180 -14.72 24.06 2.55
CA ALA A 180 -13.53 23.54 1.86
C ALA A 180 -13.01 24.52 0.80
#